data_AF-A3J9S8-F1
#
_entry.id   AF-A3J9S8-F1
#
_cell.length_a   1.000
_cell.length_b   1.000
_cell.length_c   1.000
_cell.angle_alpha   90.00
_cell.angle_beta   90.00
_cell.angle_gamma   90.00
#
_symmetry.space_group_name_H-M   'P 1'
#
loop_
_entity.id
_entity.type
_entity.pdbx_description
1 polymer ?
#
loop_
_entity_poly.entity_id
_entity_poly.type
_entity_poly.pdbx_seq_one_letter_code
_entity_poly.pdbx_strand_id
1 'polypeptide(L)'
;MQRKALKYVYDMKAAAEKIQRFIADKSEAEYLASELLQSAVERQFEVIGEAMGTLHKADPGVAESIADYKKMIAFRNVLIHGYATIDPLIVWGVIESNLENLIKQTTAILDDV
;
A
#
# COMPACT_ATOMS: atom_id res chain seq x y z
N MET A 1 10.03 -19.71 2.01
CA MET A 1 8.99 -19.11 1.12
C MET A 1 9.39 -19.24 -0.35
N GLN A 2 8.44 -19.22 -1.30
CA GLN A 2 8.80 -19.19 -2.72
C GLN A 2 9.44 -17.85 -3.09
N ARG A 3 10.58 -17.85 -3.82
CA ARG A 3 11.29 -16.63 -4.25
C ARG A 3 10.40 -15.63 -4.99
N LYS A 4 9.37 -16.12 -5.70
CA LYS A 4 8.37 -15.31 -6.40
C LYS A 4 7.42 -14.59 -5.44
N ALA A 5 7.05 -15.20 -4.31
CA ALA A 5 6.19 -14.59 -3.29
C ALA A 5 6.89 -13.43 -2.58
N LEU A 6 8.17 -13.61 -2.21
CA LEU A 6 8.98 -12.57 -1.57
C LEU A 6 9.16 -11.33 -2.44
N LYS A 7 9.16 -11.48 -3.77
CA LYS A 7 9.15 -10.34 -4.69
C LYS A 7 7.93 -9.44 -4.45
N TYR A 8 6.74 -10.01 -4.28
CA TYR A 8 5.52 -9.22 -4.05
C TYR A 8 5.52 -8.56 -2.67
N VAL A 9 6.09 -9.22 -1.66
CA VAL A 9 6.31 -8.60 -0.33
C VAL A 9 7.26 -7.41 -0.44
N TYR A 10 8.35 -7.55 -1.18
CA TYR A 10 9.28 -6.45 -1.46
C TYR A 10 8.62 -5.30 -2.23
N ASP A 11 7.83 -5.61 -3.27
CA ASP A 11 7.11 -4.60 -4.05
C ASP A 11 6.15 -3.77 -3.16
N MET A 12 5.43 -4.42 -2.24
CA MET A 12 4.58 -3.74 -1.26
C MET A 12 5.38 -2.84 -0.32
N LYS A 13 6.47 -3.35 0.28
CA LYS A 13 7.36 -2.58 1.16
C LYS A 13 7.90 -1.33 0.45
N ALA A 14 8.45 -1.51 -0.75
CA ALA A 14 9.05 -0.44 -1.52
C ALA A 14 8.02 0.64 -1.92
N ALA A 15 6.79 0.25 -2.25
CA ALA A 15 5.71 1.19 -2.53
C ALA A 15 5.28 1.95 -1.27
N ALA A 16 5.16 1.26 -0.13
CA ALA A 16 4.81 1.89 1.13
C ALA A 16 5.86 2.90 1.60
N GLU A 17 7.15 2.56 1.50
CA GLU A 17 8.25 3.47 1.82
C GLU A 17 8.31 4.67 0.86
N LYS A 18 7.89 4.52 -0.41
CA LYS A 18 7.75 5.67 -1.32
C LYS A 18 6.68 6.63 -0.84
N ILE A 19 5.50 6.13 -0.46
CA ILE A 19 4.43 6.97 0.12
C ILE A 19 4.98 7.73 1.33
N GLN A 20 5.64 7.03 2.26
CA GLN A 20 6.22 7.64 3.45
C GLN A 20 7.21 8.77 3.11
N ARG A 21 8.07 8.58 2.09
CA ARG A 21 8.98 9.63 1.63
C ARG A 21 8.27 10.80 0.94
N PHE A 22 7.20 10.54 0.21
CA PHE A 22 6.43 11.61 -0.45
C PHE A 22 5.74 12.53 0.55
N ILE A 23 5.31 11.99 1.69
CA ILE A 23 4.55 12.71 2.72
C ILE A 23 5.36 13.13 3.95
N ALA A 24 6.64 12.76 4.04
CA ALA A 24 7.47 12.91 5.25
C ALA A 24 7.44 14.32 5.88
N ASP A 25 7.39 15.37 5.06
CA ASP A 25 7.34 16.77 5.48
C ASP A 25 6.08 17.47 4.94
N LYS A 26 4.97 16.74 4.86
CA LYS A 26 3.69 17.25 4.35
C LYS A 26 2.61 17.15 5.41
N SER A 27 1.91 18.26 5.61
CA SER A 27 0.64 18.27 6.33
C SER A 27 -0.50 17.71 5.47
N GLU A 28 -1.59 17.30 6.12
CA GLU A 28 -2.84 16.93 5.44
C GLU A 28 -3.29 18.04 4.48
N ALA A 29 -3.27 19.30 4.91
CA ALA A 29 -3.68 20.43 4.07
C ALA A 29 -2.80 20.58 2.80
N GLU A 30 -1.49 20.38 2.92
CA GLU A 30 -0.58 20.40 1.75
C GLU A 30 -0.81 19.21 0.82
N TYR A 31 -1.17 18.04 1.38
CA TYR A 31 -1.56 16.87 0.60
C TYR A 31 -2.87 17.13 -0.16
N LEU A 32 -3.91 17.61 0.52
CA LEU A 32 -5.21 17.93 -0.08
C LEU A 32 -5.14 19.04 -1.14
N ALA A 33 -4.15 19.94 -1.04
CA ALA A 33 -3.92 21.00 -2.01
C ALA A 33 -3.07 20.59 -3.23
N SER A 34 -2.56 19.34 -3.28
CA SER A 34 -1.61 18.90 -4.31
C SER A 34 -2.09 17.66 -5.06
N GLU A 35 -2.73 17.86 -6.21
CA GLU A 35 -3.17 16.77 -7.10
C GLU A 35 -2.02 15.87 -7.55
N LEU A 36 -0.82 16.44 -7.73
CA LEU A 36 0.37 15.67 -8.08
C LEU A 36 0.78 14.72 -6.95
N LEU A 37 0.73 15.20 -5.70
CA LEU A 37 1.08 14.38 -4.54
C LEU A 37 0.02 13.30 -4.30
N GLN A 38 -1.26 13.64 -4.41
CA GLN A 38 -2.38 12.69 -4.37
C GLN A 38 -2.19 11.59 -5.41
N SER A 39 -1.98 11.95 -6.67
CA SER A 39 -1.75 11.01 -7.77
C SER A 39 -0.54 10.10 -7.51
N ALA A 40 0.56 10.64 -6.98
CA ALA A 40 1.76 9.85 -6.68
C ALA A 40 1.52 8.83 -5.57
N VAL A 41 0.77 9.22 -4.53
CA VAL A 41 0.39 8.37 -3.39
C VAL A 41 -0.60 7.29 -3.82
N GLU A 42 -1.67 7.65 -4.51
CA GLU A 42 -2.68 6.72 -5.03
C GLU A 42 -2.04 5.65 -5.92
N ARG A 43 -1.14 6.06 -6.81
CA ARG A 43 -0.39 5.13 -7.65
C ARG A 43 0.40 4.09 -6.84
N GLN A 44 0.97 4.46 -5.69
CA GLN A 44 1.67 3.50 -4.84
C GLN A 44 0.69 2.58 -4.10
N PHE A 45 -0.46 3.07 -3.67
CA PHE A 45 -1.50 2.22 -3.08
C PHE A 45 -2.06 1.19 -4.07
N GLU A 46 -2.19 1.55 -5.35
CA GLU A 46 -2.52 0.59 -6.40
C GLU A 46 -1.46 -0.52 -6.51
N VAL A 47 -0.17 -0.16 -6.46
CA VAL A 47 0.93 -1.14 -6.49
C VAL A 47 0.86 -2.07 -5.28
N ILE A 48 0.58 -1.53 -4.09
CA ILE A 48 0.40 -2.34 -2.86
C ILE A 48 -0.73 -3.34 -3.05
N GLY A 49 -1.91 -2.90 -3.49
CA GLY A 49 -3.07 -3.79 -3.66
C GLY A 49 -2.89 -4.82 -4.78
N GLU A 50 -2.23 -4.46 -5.89
CA GLU A 50 -1.90 -5.40 -6.98
C GLU A 50 -0.90 -6.46 -6.51
N ALA A 51 0.15 -6.04 -5.80
CA ALA A 51 1.14 -6.95 -5.24
C ALA A 51 0.51 -7.88 -4.20
N MET A 52 -0.37 -7.37 -3.33
CA MET A 52 -1.12 -8.19 -2.38
C MET A 52 -2.03 -9.21 -3.07
N GLY A 53 -2.81 -8.78 -4.08
CA GLY A 53 -3.69 -9.67 -4.83
C GLY A 53 -2.92 -10.76 -5.59
N THR A 54 -1.72 -10.44 -6.08
CA THR A 54 -0.85 -11.41 -6.74
C THR A 54 -0.16 -12.35 -5.75
N LEU A 55 0.29 -11.83 -4.61
CA LEU A 55 0.83 -12.63 -3.50
C LEU A 55 -0.21 -13.63 -3.02
N HIS A 56 -1.44 -13.21 -2.78
CA HIS A 56 -2.51 -14.09 -2.31
C HIS A 56 -2.78 -15.26 -3.28
N LYS A 57 -2.65 -15.04 -4.60
CA LYS A 57 -2.75 -16.13 -5.59
C LYS A 57 -1.54 -17.07 -5.60
N ALA A 58 -0.35 -16.54 -5.30
CA ALA A 58 0.90 -17.29 -5.37
C ALA A 58 1.24 -18.05 -4.07
N ASP A 59 0.96 -17.44 -2.92
CA ASP A 59 1.22 -17.95 -1.58
C ASP A 59 0.18 -17.35 -0.60
N PRO A 60 -1.02 -17.96 -0.49
CA PRO A 60 -2.08 -17.46 0.38
C PRO A 60 -1.65 -17.35 1.85
N GLY A 61 -0.80 -18.26 2.33
CA GLY A 61 -0.36 -18.29 3.73
C GLY A 61 0.44 -17.05 4.12
N VAL A 62 1.34 -16.60 3.24
CA VAL A 62 2.09 -15.35 3.45
C VAL A 62 1.19 -14.12 3.27
N ALA A 63 0.25 -14.14 2.33
CA ALA A 63 -0.67 -13.02 2.16
C ALA A 63 -1.58 -12.83 3.39
N GLU A 64 -2.11 -13.93 3.93
CA GLU A 64 -3.05 -13.91 5.04
C GLU A 64 -2.39 -13.59 6.39
N SER A 65 -1.06 -13.72 6.50
CA SER A 65 -0.31 -13.28 7.69
C SER A 65 -0.14 -11.76 7.76
N ILE A 66 -0.35 -11.05 6.64
CA ILE A 66 -0.32 -9.59 6.59
C ILE A 66 -1.70 -9.04 6.99
N ALA A 67 -1.70 -8.14 7.96
CA ALA A 67 -2.95 -7.54 8.45
C ALA A 67 -3.64 -6.76 7.32
N ASP A 68 -4.98 -6.73 7.34
CA ASP A 68 -5.80 -5.98 6.39
C ASP A 68 -5.59 -6.33 4.91
N TYR A 69 -5.01 -7.50 4.57
CA TYR A 69 -4.73 -7.90 3.19
C TYR A 69 -5.95 -7.77 2.24
N LYS A 70 -7.15 -8.16 2.71
CA LYS A 70 -8.40 -8.01 1.94
C LYS A 70 -8.74 -6.55 1.68
N LYS A 71 -8.51 -5.67 2.66
CA LYS A 71 -8.75 -4.23 2.52
C LYS A 71 -7.77 -3.60 1.53
N MET A 72 -6.53 -4.05 1.48
CA MET A 72 -5.55 -3.56 0.48
C MET A 72 -6.00 -3.86 -0.96
N ILE A 73 -6.49 -5.08 -1.20
CA ILE A 73 -7.03 -5.48 -2.51
C ILE A 73 -8.29 -4.66 -2.84
N ALA A 74 -9.20 -4.52 -1.87
CA ALA A 74 -10.42 -3.73 -2.04
C ALA A 74 -10.13 -2.26 -2.31
N PHE A 75 -9.17 -1.67 -1.59
CA PHE A 75 -8.78 -0.28 -1.73
C PHE A 75 -8.21 0.01 -3.12
N ARG A 76 -7.36 -0.87 -3.66
CA ARG A 76 -6.92 -0.78 -5.07
C ARG A 76 -8.08 -0.78 -6.05
N ASN A 77 -9.12 -1.59 -5.83
CA ASN A 77 -10.29 -1.60 -6.71
C ASN A 77 -11.09 -0.29 -6.61
N VAL A 78 -11.16 0.33 -5.44
CA VAL A 78 -11.74 1.66 -5.26
C VAL A 78 -10.91 2.71 -6.00
N LEU A 79 -9.57 2.67 -5.89
CA LEU A 79 -8.70 3.64 -6.55
C LEU A 79 -8.84 3.64 -8.08
N ILE A 80 -8.90 2.46 -8.70
CA ILE A 80 -8.95 2.36 -10.18
C ILE A 80 -10.36 2.54 -10.77
N HIS A 81 -11.43 2.20 -10.04
CA HIS A 81 -12.81 2.23 -10.56
C HIS A 81 -13.63 3.40 -10.00
N GLY A 82 -13.27 3.90 -8.83
CA GLY A 82 -13.96 4.97 -8.11
C GLY A 82 -13.33 6.35 -8.29
N TYR A 83 -12.34 6.52 -9.18
CA TYR A 83 -11.53 7.75 -9.32
C TYR A 83 -12.33 9.05 -9.46
N ALA A 84 -13.58 9.00 -9.94
CA ALA A 84 -14.45 10.17 -9.99
C ALA A 84 -15.00 10.63 -8.62
N THR A 85 -14.75 9.88 -7.54
CA THR A 85 -15.40 10.05 -6.22
C THR A 85 -14.49 9.76 -5.01
N ILE A 86 -13.19 9.52 -5.22
CA ILE A 86 -12.29 9.25 -4.10
C ILE A 86 -12.08 10.55 -3.34
N ASP A 87 -12.48 10.54 -2.07
CA ASP A 87 -12.16 11.61 -1.14
C ASP A 87 -10.69 11.47 -0.72
N PRO A 88 -9.81 12.43 -1.07
CA PRO A 88 -8.39 12.36 -0.71
C PRO A 88 -8.18 12.31 0.81
N LEU A 89 -9.14 12.77 1.61
CA LEU A 89 -9.09 12.66 3.06
C LEU A 89 -9.12 11.20 3.54
N ILE A 90 -9.86 10.32 2.83
CA ILE A 90 -9.87 8.88 3.12
C ILE A 90 -8.48 8.30 2.84
N VAL A 91 -7.86 8.69 1.72
CA VAL A 91 -6.52 8.23 1.37
C VAL A 91 -5.50 8.67 2.43
N TRP A 92 -5.57 9.92 2.88
CA TRP A 92 -4.74 10.42 3.97
C TRP A 92 -4.91 9.62 5.26
N GLY A 93 -6.14 9.33 5.68
CA GLY A 93 -6.40 8.52 6.87
C GLY A 93 -5.80 7.10 6.79
N VAL A 94 -5.74 6.50 5.59
CA VAL A 94 -5.08 5.20 5.37
C VAL A 94 -3.57 5.30 5.51
N ILE A 95 -2.96 6.42 5.06
CA ILE A 95 -1.53 6.68 5.26
C ILE A 95 -1.20 6.67 6.75
N GLU A 96 -1.95 7.44 7.55
CA GLU A 96 -1.71 7.58 8.99
C GLU A 96 -1.97 6.27 9.76
N SER A 97 -2.99 5.52 9.36
CA SER A 97 -3.45 4.36 10.14
C SER A 97 -2.74 3.06 9.80
N ASN A 98 -2.32 2.86 8.55
CA ASN A 98 -1.96 1.51 8.06
C ASN A 98 -0.52 1.41 7.51
N LEU A 99 0.06 2.52 7.02
CA LEU A 99 1.28 2.47 6.22
C LEU A 99 2.49 1.96 7.03
N GLU A 100 2.68 2.47 8.24
CA GLU A 100 3.80 2.07 9.10
C GLU A 100 3.72 0.58 9.47
N ASN A 101 2.52 0.09 9.78
CA ASN A 101 2.33 -1.32 10.11
C ASN A 101 2.63 -2.24 8.91
N LEU A 102 2.21 -1.85 7.70
CA LEU A 102 2.54 -2.60 6.48
C LEU A 102 4.06 -2.68 6.27
N ILE A 103 4.79 -1.58 6.46
CA ILE A 103 6.27 -1.56 6.35
C ILE A 103 6.89 -2.53 7.37
N LYS A 104 6.44 -2.50 8.63
CA LYS A 104 6.94 -3.40 9.68
C LYS A 104 6.70 -4.87 9.34
N GLN A 105 5.49 -5.23 8.93
CA GLN A 105 5.12 -6.61 8.61
C GLN A 105 5.89 -7.14 7.40
N THR A 106 5.98 -6.35 6.33
CA THR A 106 6.72 -6.74 5.13
C THR A 106 8.23 -6.85 5.38
N THR A 107 8.79 -5.99 6.24
CA THR A 107 10.19 -6.09 6.68
C THR A 107 10.44 -7.40 7.44
N ALA A 108 9.61 -7.71 8.45
CA ALA A 108 9.75 -8.93 9.22
C ALA A 108 9.67 -10.19 8.34
N ILE A 109 8.78 -10.22 7.35
CA ILE A 109 8.66 -11.35 6.40
C ILE A 109 9.91 -11.49 5.52
N LEU A 110 10.53 -10.38 5.12
CA LEU A 110 11.72 -10.39 4.26
C LEU A 110 13.00 -10.75 5.02
N ASP A 111 13.06 -10.40 6.31
CA ASP A 111 14.20 -10.70 7.18
C ASP A 111 14.21 -12.15 7.70
N ASP A 112 13.05 -12.84 7.68
CA ASP A 112 12.87 -14.24 8.10
C ASP A 112 13.20 -15.27 7.00
N VAL A 113 14.03 -14.89 6.01
CA VAL A 113 14.35 -15.71 4.82
C VAL A 113 15.85 -16.01 4.70
#